data_AF-A0A3F2RXE6-F1
#
_entry.id   AF-A0A3F2RXE6-F1
#
_cell.length_a   1.000
_cell.length_b   1.000
_cell.length_c   1.000
_cell.angle_alpha   90.00
_cell.angle_beta   90.00
_cell.angle_gamma   90.00
#
_symmetry.space_group_name_H-M   'P 1'
#
loop_
_entity.id
_entity.type
_entity.pdbx_description
1 polymer ?
#
loop_
_entity_poly.entity_id
_entity_poly.type
_entity_poly.pdbx_seq_one_letter_code
_entity_poly.pdbx_strand_id
1 'polypeptide(L)'
;MDSDEEEQVQLELAAEVRSLRHKLRAREQEVNALQEQMETVTTQLHETSEELERRMEFVVDAMTQIESLEAQVAEAKRSVLTYEMQLHERTQRERAVEAALQGKEKQCEHWENEFHRVDQELSSQIGVERELKEEIQAKSDDMRACKAKLQAVISSVDELKQQNASHRKKERTLVTTLRQQVEAAESSQRSWKVRLAKRELKIESLRRQCQDRQKELDGVERERKQESEVHERHKLDSQSDLEKLNVDENMPEMERVEKLLKTGLDRQKISILNSLPKILASNNTKTNLTLVLDCMKGVWQKFESEMNADPAVLLEIFKTLASLACTTVDGKVLRYPIVTFHEEYAEQLEACRAEKKNAVFLLTDDQIAKLLVPFVLDIIAEIQQKDYAEDASLALIAMLPRVGTALKKTQVRTVL
;
A
#
# COMPACT_ATOMS: atom_id res chain seq x y z
N MET A 1 -157.48 148.89 54.48
CA MET A 1 -156.50 148.41 53.50
C MET A 1 -155.49 149.50 53.37
N ASP A 2 -154.25 149.27 53.81
CA ASP A 2 -153.12 150.01 53.26
C ASP A 2 -152.30 149.00 52.46
N SER A 3 -152.33 149.21 51.15
CA SER A 3 -151.84 148.35 50.07
C SER A 3 -150.31 148.20 50.06
N ASP A 4 -149.60 148.88 50.96
CA ASP A 4 -148.14 149.01 50.95
C ASP A 4 -147.42 147.90 51.75
N GLU A 5 -148.06 147.32 52.79
CA GLU A 5 -147.46 146.23 53.57
C GLU A 5 -147.44 144.89 52.81
N GLU A 6 -148.44 144.64 51.96
CA GLU A 6 -148.47 143.47 51.08
C GLU A 6 -147.38 143.54 49.99
N GLU A 7 -147.07 144.75 49.49
CA GLU A 7 -146.02 144.96 48.48
C GLU A 7 -144.60 144.74 49.07
N GLN A 8 -144.37 145.16 50.31
CA GLN A 8 -143.08 145.02 50.97
C GLN A 8 -142.75 143.57 51.35
N VAL A 9 -143.75 142.81 51.84
CA VAL A 9 -143.61 141.37 52.11
C VAL A 9 -143.41 140.59 50.80
N GLN A 10 -144.07 140.98 49.72
CA GLN A 10 -143.84 140.40 48.39
C GLN A 10 -142.43 140.66 47.87
N LEU A 11 -141.87 141.86 48.11
CA LEU A 11 -140.49 142.22 47.75
C LEU A 11 -139.43 141.43 48.54
N GLU A 12 -139.62 141.24 49.85
CA GLU A 12 -138.73 140.44 50.69
C GLU A 12 -138.79 138.95 50.32
N LEU A 13 -139.99 138.40 50.11
CA LEU A 13 -140.18 137.04 49.63
C LEU A 13 -139.52 136.85 48.26
N ALA A 14 -139.64 137.83 47.35
CA ALA A 14 -138.97 137.80 46.06
C ALA A 14 -137.44 137.88 46.16
N ALA A 15 -136.89 138.58 47.16
CA ALA A 15 -135.45 138.63 47.42
C ALA A 15 -134.93 137.30 47.99
N GLU A 16 -135.67 136.70 48.92
CA GLU A 16 -135.33 135.40 49.52
C GLU A 16 -135.43 134.27 48.49
N VAL A 17 -136.48 134.25 47.67
CA VAL A 17 -136.62 133.33 46.53
C VAL A 17 -135.47 133.51 45.53
N ARG A 18 -135.03 134.75 45.25
CA ARG A 18 -133.86 135.01 44.39
C ARG A 18 -132.56 134.49 45.00
N SER A 19 -132.39 134.62 46.32
CA SER A 19 -131.23 134.10 47.08
C SER A 19 -131.20 132.57 47.10
N LEU A 20 -132.32 131.93 47.40
CA LEU A 20 -132.46 130.48 47.34
C LEU A 20 -132.24 129.94 45.92
N ARG A 21 -132.71 130.63 44.88
CA ARG A 21 -132.42 130.29 43.48
C ARG A 21 -130.94 130.45 43.11
N HIS A 22 -130.21 131.38 43.72
CA HIS A 22 -128.76 131.49 43.54
C HIS A 22 -128.01 130.38 44.26
N LYS A 23 -128.39 130.07 45.51
CA LYS A 23 -127.81 128.96 46.27
C LYS A 23 -128.08 127.61 45.61
N LEU A 24 -129.28 127.41 45.08
CA LEU A 24 -129.64 126.21 44.31
C LEU A 24 -128.77 126.10 43.05
N ARG A 25 -128.64 127.18 42.28
CA ARG A 25 -127.76 127.21 41.10
C ARG A 25 -126.29 126.94 41.44
N ALA A 26 -125.78 127.49 42.54
CA ALA A 26 -124.41 127.24 42.99
C ALA A 26 -124.22 125.77 43.42
N ARG A 27 -125.21 125.17 44.09
CA ARG A 27 -125.20 123.73 44.43
C ARG A 27 -125.34 122.85 43.20
N GLU A 28 -126.17 123.20 42.22
CA GLU A 28 -126.26 122.50 40.94
C GLU A 28 -124.92 122.55 40.19
N GLN A 29 -124.25 123.70 40.17
CA GLN A 29 -122.91 123.85 39.59
C GLN A 29 -121.87 122.98 40.31
N GLU A 30 -121.91 122.91 41.64
CA GLU A 30 -121.02 122.06 42.43
C GLU A 30 -121.32 120.57 42.23
N VAL A 31 -122.59 120.17 42.16
CA VAL A 31 -123.01 118.80 41.84
C VAL A 31 -122.54 118.42 40.44
N ASN A 32 -122.68 119.30 39.45
CA ASN A 32 -122.20 119.05 38.10
C ASN A 32 -120.66 118.91 38.07
N ALA A 33 -119.93 119.79 38.78
CA ALA A 33 -118.46 119.69 38.86
C ALA A 33 -117.99 118.41 39.57
N LEU A 34 -118.70 117.98 40.62
CA LEU A 34 -118.42 116.71 41.30
C LEU A 34 -118.79 115.51 40.44
N GLN A 35 -119.84 115.59 39.63
CA GLN A 35 -120.19 114.55 38.65
C GLN A 35 -119.11 114.43 37.57
N GLU A 36 -118.64 115.55 37.00
CA GLU A 36 -117.53 115.56 36.05
C GLU A 36 -116.23 114.99 36.65
N GLN A 37 -115.92 115.33 37.91
CA GLN A 37 -114.78 114.75 38.64
C GLN A 37 -114.96 113.25 38.88
N MET A 38 -116.15 112.82 39.28
CA MET A 38 -116.48 111.41 39.50
C MET A 38 -116.36 110.62 38.20
N GLU A 39 -116.85 111.15 37.08
CA GLU A 39 -116.70 110.57 35.75
C GLU A 39 -115.21 110.45 35.38
N THR A 40 -114.43 111.51 35.59
CA THR A 40 -112.98 111.51 35.33
C THR A 40 -112.25 110.44 36.15
N VAL A 41 -112.49 110.38 37.47
CA VAL A 41 -111.87 109.36 38.35
C VAL A 41 -112.31 107.95 37.95
N THR A 42 -113.58 107.77 37.56
CA THR A 42 -114.10 106.47 37.10
C THR A 42 -113.40 106.03 35.81
N THR A 43 -113.19 106.94 34.86
CA THR A 43 -112.44 106.63 33.63
C THR A 43 -110.98 106.26 33.91
N GLN A 44 -110.28 107.02 34.76
CA GLN A 44 -108.89 106.70 35.16
C GLN A 44 -108.79 105.37 35.91
N LEU A 45 -109.75 105.07 36.78
CA LEU A 45 -109.82 103.79 37.48
C LEU A 45 -110.01 102.63 36.49
N HIS A 46 -110.84 102.81 35.47
CA HIS A 46 -111.05 101.80 34.44
C HIS A 46 -109.77 101.57 33.62
N GLU A 47 -109.14 102.64 33.12
CA GLU A 47 -107.89 102.55 32.34
C GLU A 47 -106.75 101.89 33.13
N THR A 48 -106.60 102.25 34.41
CA THR A 48 -105.57 101.65 35.28
C THR A 48 -105.88 100.19 35.61
N SER A 49 -107.15 99.82 35.74
CA SER A 49 -107.58 98.41 35.91
C SER A 49 -107.25 97.59 34.66
N GLU A 50 -107.57 98.10 33.46
CA GLU A 50 -107.24 97.41 32.21
C GLU A 50 -105.72 97.25 32.02
N GLU A 51 -104.94 98.29 32.34
CA GLU A 51 -103.48 98.21 32.27
C GLU A 51 -102.91 97.20 33.28
N LEU A 52 -103.50 97.12 34.47
CA LEU A 52 -103.13 96.11 35.46
C LEU A 52 -103.44 94.70 34.95
N GLU A 53 -104.61 94.48 34.35
CA GLU A 53 -104.99 93.21 33.73
C GLU A 53 -103.99 92.81 32.63
N ARG A 54 -103.64 93.71 31.71
CA ARG A 54 -102.64 93.44 30.66
C ARG A 54 -101.27 93.08 31.23
N ARG A 55 -100.82 93.74 32.30
CA ARG A 55 -99.55 93.41 32.98
C ARG A 55 -99.63 92.07 33.70
N MET A 56 -100.77 91.74 34.30
CA MET A 56 -100.98 90.44 34.92
C MET A 56 -100.93 89.33 33.88
N GLU A 57 -101.58 89.49 32.73
CA GLU A 57 -101.50 88.55 31.61
C GLU A 57 -100.05 88.38 31.13
N PHE A 58 -99.32 89.48 30.92
CA PHE A 58 -97.91 89.43 30.54
C PHE A 58 -97.04 88.69 31.58
N VAL A 59 -97.27 88.92 32.87
CA VAL A 59 -96.54 88.21 33.95
C VAL A 59 -96.86 86.72 33.94
N VAL A 60 -98.12 86.35 33.74
CA VAL A 60 -98.54 84.94 33.61
C VAL A 60 -97.85 84.29 32.40
N ASP A 61 -97.85 84.94 31.23
CA ASP A 61 -97.17 84.45 30.04
C ASP A 61 -95.66 84.27 30.29
N ALA A 62 -95.01 85.27 30.90
CA ALA A 62 -93.59 85.19 31.26
C ALA A 62 -93.31 84.03 32.24
N MET A 63 -94.18 83.80 33.24
CA MET A 63 -94.04 82.67 34.17
C MET A 63 -94.14 81.33 33.44
N THR A 64 -95.13 81.16 32.55
CA THR A 64 -95.26 79.90 31.78
C THR A 64 -94.06 79.66 30.86
N GLN A 65 -93.49 80.73 30.28
CA GLN A 65 -92.29 80.63 29.46
C GLN A 65 -91.05 80.24 30.30
N ILE A 66 -90.91 80.81 31.51
CA ILE A 66 -89.85 80.44 32.46
C ILE A 66 -89.98 78.96 32.84
N GLU A 67 -91.17 78.49 33.20
CA GLU A 67 -91.42 77.08 33.53
C GLU A 67 -91.05 76.14 32.37
N SER A 68 -91.39 76.52 31.13
CA SER A 68 -91.00 75.77 29.93
C SER A 68 -89.48 75.70 29.75
N LEU A 69 -88.77 76.83 29.93
CA LEU A 69 -87.31 76.89 29.84
C LEU A 69 -86.64 76.09 30.95
N GLU A 70 -87.15 76.14 32.17
CA GLU A 70 -86.66 75.33 33.29
C GLU A 70 -86.79 73.84 33.01
N ALA A 71 -87.93 73.41 32.45
CA ALA A 71 -88.13 72.02 32.03
C ALA A 71 -87.15 71.60 30.92
N GLN A 72 -86.91 72.45 29.92
CA GLN A 72 -85.93 72.20 28.86
C GLN A 72 -84.49 72.11 29.40
N VAL A 73 -84.11 73.01 30.32
CA VAL A 73 -82.79 72.98 30.98
C VAL A 73 -82.63 71.72 31.82
N ALA A 74 -83.66 71.29 32.53
CA ALA A 74 -83.64 70.04 33.30
C ALA A 74 -83.43 68.82 32.38
N GLU A 75 -84.12 68.78 31.24
CA GLU A 75 -83.96 67.71 30.25
C GLU A 75 -82.56 67.71 29.60
N ALA A 76 -82.05 68.89 29.24
CA ALA A 76 -80.70 69.03 28.71
C ALA A 76 -79.65 68.56 29.73
N LYS A 77 -79.80 68.90 31.02
CA LYS A 77 -78.92 68.42 32.09
C LYS A 77 -78.94 66.90 32.24
N ARG A 78 -80.12 66.26 32.17
CA ARG A 78 -80.25 64.79 32.18
C ARG A 78 -79.54 64.16 30.98
N SER A 79 -79.71 64.75 29.80
CA SER A 79 -79.07 64.28 28.57
C SER A 79 -77.55 64.38 28.63
N VAL A 80 -77.01 65.52 29.09
CA VAL A 80 -75.56 65.72 29.28
C VAL A 80 -74.98 64.70 30.27
N LEU A 81 -75.63 64.50 31.42
CA LEU A 81 -75.18 63.50 32.40
C LEU A 81 -75.16 62.09 31.79
N THR A 82 -76.17 61.74 30.98
CA THR A 82 -76.21 60.45 30.27
C THR A 82 -75.04 60.30 29.31
N TYR A 83 -74.70 61.35 28.55
CA TYR A 83 -73.55 61.34 27.64
C TYR A 83 -72.21 61.26 28.39
N GLU A 84 -72.06 61.96 29.51
CA GLU A 84 -70.85 61.90 30.35
C GLU A 84 -70.65 60.48 30.92
N MET A 85 -71.72 59.83 31.38
CA MET A 85 -71.66 58.44 31.83
C MET A 85 -71.25 57.50 30.70
N GLN A 86 -71.85 57.63 29.52
CA GLN A 86 -71.49 56.82 28.35
C GLN A 86 -70.04 57.03 27.92
N LEU A 87 -69.56 58.28 27.94
CA LEU A 87 -68.17 58.61 27.64
C LEU A 87 -67.23 57.94 28.64
N HIS A 88 -67.53 58.03 29.93
CA HIS A 88 -66.73 57.40 30.98
C HIS A 88 -66.66 55.88 30.80
N GLU A 89 -67.79 55.22 30.53
CA GLU A 89 -67.80 53.77 30.26
C GLU A 89 -67.00 53.42 29.00
N ARG A 90 -67.10 54.21 27.92
CA ARG A 90 -66.32 53.98 26.70
C ARG A 90 -64.83 54.11 26.96
N THR A 91 -64.41 55.13 27.70
CA THR A 91 -63.00 55.31 28.10
C THR A 91 -62.49 54.16 28.97
N GLN A 92 -63.31 53.62 29.88
CA GLN A 92 -62.93 52.44 30.66
C GLN A 92 -62.77 51.20 29.77
N ARG A 93 -63.70 50.98 28.82
CA ARG A 93 -63.63 49.88 27.84
C ARG A 93 -62.39 50.00 26.96
N GLU A 94 -62.07 51.20 26.49
CA GLU A 94 -60.87 51.48 25.68
C GLU A 94 -59.59 51.12 26.43
N ARG A 95 -59.44 51.56 27.69
CA ARG A 95 -58.28 51.18 28.54
C ARG A 95 -58.18 49.67 28.76
N ALA A 96 -59.32 48.99 28.94
CA ALA A 96 -59.34 47.54 29.11
C ALA A 96 -58.88 46.81 27.83
N VAL A 97 -59.31 47.29 26.66
CA VAL A 97 -58.88 46.75 25.36
C VAL A 97 -57.40 47.01 25.12
N GLU A 98 -56.90 48.20 25.45
CA GLU A 98 -55.49 48.55 25.31
C GLU A 98 -54.58 47.67 26.19
N ALA A 99 -54.98 47.43 27.45
CA ALA A 99 -54.28 46.50 28.33
C ALA A 99 -54.29 45.06 27.80
N ALA A 100 -55.43 44.63 27.23
CA ALA A 100 -55.53 43.31 26.60
C ALA A 100 -54.66 43.19 25.34
N LEU A 101 -54.59 44.26 24.54
CA LEU A 101 -53.74 44.33 23.34
C LEU A 101 -52.26 44.22 23.71
N GLN A 102 -51.79 45.00 24.70
CA GLN A 102 -50.42 44.90 25.20
C GLN A 102 -50.09 43.50 25.72
N GLY A 103 -51.04 42.84 26.38
CA GLY A 103 -50.90 41.44 26.79
C GLY A 103 -50.73 40.49 25.62
N LYS A 104 -51.42 40.74 24.51
CA LYS A 104 -51.31 39.95 23.27
C LYS A 104 -50.01 40.23 22.51
N GLU A 105 -49.57 41.48 22.45
CA GLU A 105 -48.28 41.85 21.85
C GLU A 105 -47.12 41.13 22.54
N LYS A 106 -47.10 41.12 23.88
CA LYS A 106 -46.09 40.36 24.65
C LYS A 106 -46.15 38.85 24.39
N GLN A 107 -47.34 38.30 24.18
CA GLN A 107 -47.49 36.89 23.79
C GLN A 107 -46.91 36.65 22.38
N CYS A 108 -47.15 37.54 21.43
CA CYS A 108 -46.55 37.48 20.10
C CYS A 108 -45.03 37.52 20.17
N GLU A 109 -44.45 38.49 20.89
CA GLU A 109 -43.00 38.59 21.09
C GLU A 109 -42.41 37.32 21.71
N HIS A 110 -43.10 36.73 22.70
CA HIS A 110 -42.67 35.46 23.29
C HIS A 110 -42.62 34.34 22.25
N TRP A 111 -43.69 34.15 21.47
CA TRP A 111 -43.74 33.11 20.45
C TRP A 111 -42.75 33.35 19.32
N GLU A 112 -42.54 34.58 18.89
CA GLU A 112 -41.50 34.92 17.91
C GLU A 112 -40.12 34.51 18.41
N ASN A 113 -39.77 34.80 19.67
CA ASN A 113 -38.51 34.37 20.26
C ASN A 113 -38.39 32.84 20.36
N GLU A 114 -39.47 32.14 20.74
CA GLU A 114 -39.50 30.67 20.75
C GLU A 114 -39.30 30.07 19.37
N PHE A 115 -39.93 30.65 18.34
CA PHE A 115 -39.71 30.23 16.94
C PHE A 115 -38.26 30.41 16.52
N HIS A 116 -37.64 31.56 16.81
CA HIS A 116 -36.23 31.80 16.50
C HIS A 116 -35.30 30.83 17.24
N ARG A 117 -35.58 30.52 18.51
CA ARG A 117 -34.81 29.55 19.29
C ARG A 117 -34.89 28.15 18.66
N VAL A 118 -36.10 27.70 18.33
CA VAL A 118 -36.31 26.38 17.73
C VAL A 118 -35.68 26.29 16.34
N ASP A 119 -35.71 27.35 15.54
CA ASP A 119 -35.07 27.39 14.22
C ASP A 119 -33.53 27.30 14.31
N GLN A 120 -32.93 27.98 15.28
CA GLN A 120 -31.50 27.86 15.58
C GLN A 120 -31.13 26.44 16.04
N GLU A 121 -31.92 25.86 16.93
CA GLU A 121 -31.72 24.50 17.41
C GLU A 121 -31.84 23.48 16.27
N LEU A 122 -32.87 23.59 15.44
CA LEU A 122 -33.04 22.75 14.25
C LEU A 122 -31.85 22.89 13.28
N SER A 123 -31.38 24.11 13.03
CA SER A 123 -30.22 24.37 12.18
C SER A 123 -28.95 23.70 12.72
N SER A 124 -28.75 23.75 14.05
CA SER A 124 -27.63 23.06 14.71
C SER A 124 -27.74 21.53 14.60
N GLN A 125 -28.94 20.98 14.79
CA GLN A 125 -29.20 19.54 14.67
C GLN A 125 -28.98 19.05 13.24
N ILE A 126 -29.38 19.83 12.23
CA ILE A 126 -29.10 19.55 10.82
C ILE A 126 -27.58 19.49 10.56
N GLY A 127 -26.80 20.37 11.20
CA GLY A 127 -25.34 20.35 11.14
C GLY A 127 -24.77 19.03 11.68
N VAL A 128 -25.16 18.64 12.89
CA VAL A 128 -24.75 17.38 13.54
C VAL A 128 -25.17 16.16 12.73
N GLU A 129 -26.38 16.15 12.17
CA GLU A 129 -26.86 15.05 11.33
C GLU A 129 -25.99 14.87 10.07
N ARG A 130 -25.53 15.98 9.47
CA ARG A 130 -24.63 15.96 8.32
C ARG A 130 -23.27 15.36 8.68
N GLU A 131 -22.68 15.78 9.80
CA GLU A 131 -21.41 15.24 10.30
C GLU A 131 -21.51 13.73 10.57
N LEU A 132 -22.58 13.29 11.23
CA LEU A 132 -22.82 11.86 11.48
C LEU A 132 -22.99 11.07 10.18
N LYS A 133 -23.68 11.61 9.18
CA LYS A 133 -23.81 10.98 7.85
C LYS A 133 -22.45 10.81 7.17
N GLU A 134 -21.59 11.82 7.23
CA GLU A 134 -20.23 11.76 6.70
C GLU A 134 -19.38 10.70 7.43
N GLU A 135 -19.46 10.63 8.75
CA GLU A 135 -18.74 9.63 9.54
C GLU A 135 -19.23 8.20 9.23
N ILE A 136 -20.55 7.99 9.15
CA ILE A 136 -21.13 6.68 8.77
C ILE A 136 -20.63 6.26 7.39
N GLN A 137 -20.59 7.19 6.43
CA GLN A 137 -20.07 6.90 5.11
C GLN A 137 -18.58 6.52 5.14
N ALA A 138 -17.76 7.27 5.87
CA ALA A 138 -16.34 6.95 6.03
C ALA A 138 -16.12 5.56 6.65
N LYS A 139 -16.88 5.21 7.70
CA LYS A 139 -16.82 3.88 8.32
C LYS A 139 -17.29 2.76 7.39
N SER A 140 -18.30 3.03 6.55
CA SER A 140 -18.75 2.08 5.52
C SER A 140 -17.67 1.81 4.48
N ASP A 141 -16.94 2.84 4.07
CA ASP A 141 -15.83 2.76 3.12
C ASP A 141 -14.66 1.95 3.70
N ASP A 142 -14.28 2.22 4.96
CA ASP A 142 -13.28 1.45 5.69
C ASP A 142 -13.66 -0.03 5.81
N MET A 143 -14.93 -0.31 6.15
CA MET A 143 -15.42 -1.68 6.25
C MET A 143 -15.36 -2.41 4.90
N ARG A 144 -15.69 -1.72 3.79
CA ARG A 144 -15.55 -2.28 2.44
C ARG A 144 -14.08 -2.57 2.11
N ALA A 145 -13.16 -1.69 2.47
CA ALA A 145 -11.73 -1.90 2.27
C ALA A 145 -11.20 -3.09 3.10
N CYS A 146 -11.61 -3.21 4.36
CA CYS A 146 -11.28 -4.35 5.22
C CYS A 146 -11.83 -5.67 4.66
N LYS A 147 -13.08 -5.67 4.17
CA LYS A 147 -13.68 -6.84 3.51
C LYS A 147 -12.88 -7.27 2.28
N ALA A 148 -12.43 -6.31 1.45
CA ALA A 148 -11.59 -6.61 0.29
C ALA A 148 -10.23 -7.20 0.68
N LYS A 149 -9.57 -6.64 1.71
CA LYS A 149 -8.31 -7.18 2.24
C LYS A 149 -8.48 -8.61 2.78
N LEU A 150 -9.55 -8.86 3.52
CA LEU A 150 -9.85 -10.21 4.02
C LEU A 150 -10.06 -11.19 2.87
N GLN A 151 -10.79 -10.81 1.84
CA GLN A 151 -11.01 -11.65 0.66
C GLN A 151 -9.69 -11.98 -0.05
N ALA A 152 -8.78 -11.00 -0.20
CA ALA A 152 -7.45 -11.23 -0.78
C ALA A 152 -6.61 -12.20 0.05
N VAL A 153 -6.65 -12.07 1.39
CA VAL A 153 -5.97 -13.01 2.29
C VAL A 153 -6.54 -14.42 2.16
N ILE A 154 -7.86 -14.57 2.09
CA ILE A 154 -8.51 -15.88 1.88
C ILE A 154 -8.02 -16.52 0.57
N SER A 155 -8.01 -15.76 -0.53
CA SER A 155 -7.50 -16.24 -1.81
C SER A 155 -6.03 -16.67 -1.74
N SER A 156 -5.17 -15.88 -1.09
CA SER A 156 -3.76 -16.23 -0.90
C SER A 156 -3.57 -17.49 -0.04
N VAL A 157 -4.39 -17.66 1.01
CA VAL A 157 -4.38 -18.88 1.83
C VAL A 157 -4.75 -20.10 1.01
N ASP A 158 -5.74 -19.99 0.13
CA ASP A 158 -6.16 -21.11 -0.73
C ASP A 158 -5.11 -21.45 -1.79
N GLU A 159 -4.43 -20.45 -2.37
CA GLU A 159 -3.25 -20.66 -3.23
C GLU A 159 -2.13 -21.40 -2.49
N LEU A 160 -1.80 -20.98 -1.27
CA LEU A 160 -0.78 -21.64 -0.44
C LEU A 160 -1.17 -23.07 -0.09
N LYS A 161 -2.44 -23.35 0.22
CA LYS A 161 -2.93 -24.72 0.44
C LYS A 161 -2.73 -25.57 -0.82
N GLN A 162 -3.03 -25.04 -2.00
CA GLN A 162 -2.85 -25.75 -3.26
C GLN A 162 -1.37 -26.03 -3.55
N GLN A 163 -0.49 -25.05 -3.33
CA GLN A 163 0.96 -25.24 -3.46
C GLN A 163 1.49 -26.30 -2.49
N ASN A 164 1.07 -26.27 -1.22
CA ASN A 164 1.48 -27.25 -0.22
C ASN A 164 1.00 -28.67 -0.60
N ALA A 165 -0.23 -28.82 -1.09
CA ALA A 165 -0.72 -30.10 -1.61
C ALA A 165 0.11 -30.63 -2.78
N SER A 166 0.49 -29.76 -3.72
CA SER A 166 1.38 -30.09 -4.84
C SER A 166 2.77 -30.53 -4.36
N HIS A 167 3.36 -29.79 -3.41
CA HIS A 167 4.67 -30.11 -2.83
C HIS A 167 4.65 -31.46 -2.12
N ARG A 168 3.63 -31.73 -1.29
CA ARG A 168 3.43 -33.04 -0.65
C ARG A 168 3.30 -34.18 -1.66
N LYS A 169 2.64 -33.95 -2.81
CA LYS A 169 2.56 -34.95 -3.87
C LYS A 169 3.93 -35.23 -4.49
N LYS A 170 4.70 -34.17 -4.80
CA LYS A 170 6.08 -34.30 -5.32
C LYS A 170 7.01 -35.01 -4.34
N GLU A 171 6.92 -34.65 -3.06
CA GLU A 171 7.67 -35.29 -1.98
C GLU A 171 7.37 -36.79 -1.91
N ARG A 172 6.08 -37.17 -1.89
CA ARG A 172 5.68 -38.59 -1.92
C ARG A 172 6.24 -39.34 -3.11
N THR A 173 6.17 -38.74 -4.32
CA THR A 173 6.74 -39.37 -5.53
C THR A 173 8.25 -39.55 -5.43
N LEU A 174 8.99 -38.55 -4.95
CA LEU A 174 10.44 -38.64 -4.76
C LEU A 174 10.79 -39.72 -3.73
N VAL A 175 10.08 -39.76 -2.60
CA VAL A 175 10.27 -40.79 -1.57
C VAL A 175 10.02 -42.18 -2.14
N THR A 176 8.96 -42.37 -2.95
CA THR A 176 8.72 -43.67 -3.60
C THR A 176 9.82 -44.05 -4.58
N THR A 177 10.31 -43.11 -5.39
CA THR A 177 11.40 -43.36 -6.34
C THR A 177 12.71 -43.69 -5.62
N LEU A 178 13.07 -42.95 -4.57
CA LEU A 178 14.26 -43.22 -3.78
C LEU A 178 14.20 -44.60 -3.10
N ARG A 179 13.04 -44.99 -2.54
CA ARG A 179 12.85 -46.33 -1.99
C ARG A 179 13.09 -47.42 -3.03
N GLN A 180 12.53 -47.27 -4.24
CA GLN A 180 12.75 -48.21 -5.34
C GLN A 180 14.22 -48.30 -5.75
N GLN A 181 14.93 -47.17 -5.82
CA GLN A 181 16.37 -47.15 -6.14
C GLN A 181 17.20 -47.84 -5.05
N VAL A 182 16.88 -47.63 -3.78
CA VAL A 182 17.53 -48.32 -2.65
C VAL A 182 17.29 -49.83 -2.72
N GLU A 183 16.04 -50.28 -2.93
CA GLU A 183 15.73 -51.71 -3.09
C GLU A 183 16.46 -52.34 -4.30
N ALA A 184 16.56 -51.61 -5.42
CA ALA A 184 17.32 -52.05 -6.59
C ALA A 184 18.83 -52.14 -6.32
N ALA A 185 19.38 -51.20 -5.56
CA ALA A 185 20.78 -51.23 -5.15
C ALA A 185 21.06 -52.38 -4.17
N GLU A 186 20.18 -52.61 -3.18
CA GLU A 186 20.29 -53.72 -2.23
C GLU A 186 20.22 -55.09 -2.94
N SER A 187 19.26 -55.26 -3.86
CA SER A 187 19.14 -56.51 -4.63
C SER A 187 20.36 -56.75 -5.51
N SER A 188 20.88 -55.69 -6.15
CA SER A 188 22.14 -55.74 -6.90
C SER A 188 23.32 -56.11 -6.00
N GLN A 189 23.42 -55.51 -4.81
CA GLN A 189 24.45 -55.82 -3.82
C GLN A 189 24.37 -57.29 -3.37
N ARG A 190 23.17 -57.81 -3.07
CA ARG A 190 22.95 -59.22 -2.73
C ARG A 190 23.42 -60.14 -3.87
N SER A 191 23.09 -59.80 -5.12
CA SER A 191 23.57 -60.54 -6.31
C SER A 191 25.09 -60.53 -6.44
N TRP A 192 25.74 -59.38 -6.23
CA TRP A 192 27.21 -59.29 -6.24
C TRP A 192 27.85 -60.10 -5.12
N LYS A 193 27.31 -60.06 -3.90
CA LYS A 193 27.79 -60.87 -2.77
C LYS A 193 27.75 -62.37 -3.09
N VAL A 194 26.65 -62.86 -3.67
CA VAL A 194 26.52 -64.26 -4.09
C VAL A 194 27.55 -64.62 -5.18
N ARG A 195 27.75 -63.74 -6.17
CA ARG A 195 28.75 -63.95 -7.22
C ARG A 195 30.18 -63.96 -6.66
N LEU A 196 30.49 -63.07 -5.72
CA LEU A 196 31.79 -63.01 -5.06
C LEU A 196 32.07 -64.31 -4.30
N ALA A 197 31.12 -64.77 -3.47
CA ALA A 197 31.26 -66.03 -2.73
C ALA A 197 31.50 -67.24 -3.65
N LYS A 198 30.82 -67.30 -4.81
CA LYS A 198 31.07 -68.34 -5.83
C LYS A 198 32.49 -68.26 -6.41
N ARG A 199 33.01 -67.05 -6.65
CA ARG A 199 34.38 -66.85 -7.15
C ARG A 199 35.42 -67.19 -6.09
N GLU A 200 35.20 -66.82 -4.84
CA GLU A 200 36.06 -67.19 -3.70
C GLU A 200 36.16 -68.72 -3.54
N LEU A 201 35.02 -69.44 -3.58
CA LEU A 201 35.02 -70.90 -3.58
C LEU A 201 35.81 -71.50 -4.76
N LYS A 202 35.70 -70.89 -5.95
CA LYS A 202 36.47 -71.33 -7.12
C LYS A 202 37.96 -71.08 -6.96
N ILE A 203 38.36 -69.92 -6.43
CA ILE A 203 39.75 -69.60 -6.11
C ILE A 203 40.29 -70.61 -5.11
N GLU A 204 39.54 -70.92 -4.05
CA GLU A 204 39.98 -71.87 -3.03
C GLU A 204 40.12 -73.30 -3.60
N SER A 205 39.20 -73.71 -4.47
CA SER A 205 39.33 -74.96 -5.23
C SER A 205 40.58 -74.99 -6.12
N LEU A 206 40.87 -73.90 -6.83
CA LEU A 206 42.07 -73.78 -7.67
C LEU A 206 43.34 -73.77 -6.83
N ARG A 207 43.35 -73.09 -5.67
CA ARG A 207 44.47 -73.10 -4.73
C ARG A 207 44.79 -74.51 -4.24
N ARG A 208 43.78 -75.30 -3.87
CA ARG A 208 43.96 -76.72 -3.52
C ARG A 208 44.55 -77.51 -4.69
N GLN A 209 44.02 -77.34 -5.90
CA GLN A 209 44.57 -78.00 -7.09
C GLN A 209 46.04 -77.62 -7.34
N CYS A 210 46.41 -76.35 -7.18
CA CYS A 210 47.79 -75.91 -7.28
C CYS A 210 48.66 -76.51 -6.16
N GLN A 211 48.17 -76.61 -4.93
CA GLN A 211 48.89 -77.26 -3.83
C GLN A 211 49.08 -78.75 -4.07
N ASP A 212 48.06 -79.44 -4.59
CA ASP A 212 48.14 -80.87 -4.92
C ASP A 212 49.14 -81.08 -6.05
N ARG A 213 49.08 -80.27 -7.12
CA ARG A 213 50.08 -80.27 -8.20
C ARG A 213 51.48 -79.90 -7.73
N GLN A 214 51.62 -79.00 -6.76
CA GLN A 214 52.90 -78.67 -6.17
C GLN A 214 53.46 -79.86 -5.38
N LYS A 215 52.63 -80.58 -4.62
CA LYS A 215 53.05 -81.80 -3.93
C LYS A 215 53.42 -82.91 -4.92
N GLU A 216 52.69 -83.03 -6.03
CA GLU A 216 53.04 -83.92 -7.14
C GLU A 216 54.39 -83.51 -7.76
N LEU A 217 54.59 -82.22 -8.07
CA LEU A 217 55.87 -81.68 -8.54
C LEU A 217 57.00 -81.91 -7.55
N ASP A 218 56.81 -81.67 -6.26
CA ASP A 218 57.79 -81.95 -5.21
C ASP A 218 58.05 -83.47 -5.11
N GLY A 219 57.06 -84.30 -5.45
CA GLY A 219 57.17 -85.75 -5.60
C GLY A 219 58.07 -86.13 -6.76
N VAL A 220 57.76 -85.60 -7.94
CA VAL A 220 58.55 -85.76 -9.16
C VAL A 220 59.94 -85.17 -8.99
N GLU A 221 60.13 -84.05 -8.28
CA GLU A 221 61.46 -83.49 -7.99
C GLU A 221 62.23 -84.31 -6.97
N ARG A 222 61.56 -84.96 -6.01
CA ARG A 222 62.20 -85.95 -5.13
C ARG A 222 62.64 -87.18 -5.92
N GLU A 223 61.81 -87.69 -6.83
CA GLU A 223 62.16 -88.77 -7.76
C GLU A 223 63.29 -88.35 -8.70
N ARG A 224 63.22 -87.13 -9.26
CA ARG A 224 64.25 -86.54 -10.12
C ARG A 224 65.55 -86.24 -9.37
N LYS A 225 65.52 -85.93 -8.06
CA LYS A 225 66.71 -85.83 -7.21
C LYS A 225 67.33 -87.19 -6.93
N GLN A 226 66.51 -88.23 -6.79
CA GLN A 226 66.96 -89.62 -6.70
C GLN A 226 67.56 -90.13 -8.03
N GLU A 227 67.03 -89.67 -9.17
CA GLU A 227 67.58 -89.94 -10.51
C GLU A 227 68.78 -89.03 -10.87
N SER A 228 68.85 -87.82 -10.33
CA SER A 228 69.93 -86.83 -10.57
C SER A 228 71.16 -87.02 -9.66
N GLU A 229 71.07 -87.76 -8.56
CA GLU A 229 72.26 -88.25 -7.82
C GLU A 229 73.11 -89.25 -8.65
N VAL A 230 72.59 -89.74 -9.79
CA VAL A 230 73.31 -90.59 -10.76
C VAL A 230 73.72 -89.83 -12.04
N HIS A 231 73.25 -88.59 -12.23
CA HIS A 231 73.52 -87.79 -13.42
C HIS A 231 73.64 -86.31 -13.03
N GLU A 232 74.81 -85.92 -12.55
CA GLU A 232 75.66 -84.91 -13.21
C GLU A 232 76.77 -84.40 -12.28
N ARG A 233 77.97 -84.95 -12.47
CA ARG A 233 79.19 -84.14 -12.46
C ARG A 233 79.27 -83.46 -13.83
N HIS A 234 78.77 -82.24 -14.01
CA HIS A 234 79.38 -81.23 -14.89
C HIS A 234 78.59 -79.90 -14.96
N LYS A 235 79.30 -78.83 -14.55
CA LYS A 235 79.36 -77.44 -15.06
C LYS A 235 78.05 -76.76 -15.54
N LEU A 236 77.57 -75.70 -14.89
CA LEU A 236 78.06 -74.28 -14.77
C LEU A 236 77.56 -73.34 -15.89
N ASP A 237 77.14 -72.17 -15.40
CA ASP A 237 77.04 -70.83 -16.02
C ASP A 237 75.86 -70.51 -16.96
N SER A 238 75.09 -69.45 -16.60
CA SER A 238 75.43 -68.08 -17.03
C SER A 238 74.44 -67.03 -16.48
N GLN A 239 74.99 -66.02 -15.81
CA GLN A 239 74.44 -64.67 -15.64
C GLN A 239 74.41 -63.91 -16.98
N SER A 240 73.42 -63.04 -17.17
CA SER A 240 73.43 -61.73 -17.88
C SER A 240 71.97 -61.40 -18.20
N ASP A 241 71.34 -60.32 -17.74
CA ASP A 241 71.55 -58.98 -18.29
C ASP A 241 71.13 -57.91 -17.26
N LEU A 242 72.09 -57.15 -16.76
CA LEU A 242 71.86 -55.99 -15.89
C LEU A 242 72.76 -54.84 -16.32
N GLU A 243 72.70 -54.46 -17.60
CA GLU A 243 73.38 -53.29 -18.13
C GLU A 243 72.47 -52.57 -19.12
N LYS A 244 71.70 -51.58 -18.62
CA LYS A 244 71.05 -50.54 -19.43
C LYS A 244 70.49 -49.40 -18.58
N LEU A 245 71.24 -48.94 -17.57
CA LEU A 245 70.81 -47.81 -16.76
C LEU A 245 72.02 -47.04 -16.22
N ASN A 246 72.57 -46.14 -17.03
CA ASN A 246 73.33 -45.00 -16.51
C ASN A 246 73.17 -43.81 -17.46
N VAL A 247 72.64 -42.70 -16.93
CA VAL A 247 72.63 -41.40 -17.59
C VAL A 247 73.62 -40.52 -16.84
N ASP A 248 74.57 -39.94 -17.58
CA ASP A 248 75.59 -39.02 -17.07
C ASP A 248 74.94 -37.79 -16.42
N GLU A 249 75.28 -37.50 -15.16
CA GLU A 249 74.70 -36.41 -14.37
C GLU A 249 75.13 -35.01 -14.88
N ASN A 250 76.16 -34.92 -15.72
CA ASN A 250 76.67 -33.65 -16.28
C ASN A 250 76.05 -33.26 -17.64
N MET A 251 75.06 -34.01 -18.12
CA MET A 251 74.39 -33.75 -19.40
C MET A 251 73.50 -32.50 -19.33
N PRO A 252 73.51 -31.61 -20.36
CA PRO A 252 72.59 -30.49 -20.45
C PRO A 252 71.12 -30.93 -20.29
N GLU A 253 70.32 -30.17 -19.53
CA GLU A 253 68.98 -30.61 -19.11
C GLU A 253 68.09 -31.04 -20.28
N MET A 254 68.13 -30.33 -21.41
CA MET A 254 67.32 -30.66 -22.60
C MET A 254 67.82 -31.91 -23.35
N GLU A 255 69.12 -32.15 -23.39
CA GLU A 255 69.70 -33.39 -23.97
C GLU A 255 69.36 -34.60 -23.10
N ARG A 256 69.35 -34.41 -21.78
CA ARG A 256 68.93 -35.43 -20.81
C ARG A 256 67.46 -35.78 -20.96
N VAL A 257 66.59 -34.78 -21.15
CA VAL A 257 65.16 -34.97 -21.42
C VAL A 257 64.97 -35.77 -22.72
N GLU A 258 65.64 -35.39 -23.79
CA GLU A 258 65.57 -36.10 -25.08
C GLU A 258 66.03 -37.56 -24.95
N LYS A 259 67.19 -37.80 -24.33
CA LYS A 259 67.74 -39.16 -24.18
C LYS A 259 66.83 -40.04 -23.33
N LEU A 260 66.33 -39.53 -22.21
CA LEU A 260 65.47 -40.30 -21.29
C LEU A 260 64.07 -40.56 -21.87
N LEU A 261 63.50 -39.62 -22.62
CA LEU A 261 62.22 -39.86 -23.31
C LEU A 261 62.39 -40.88 -24.46
N LYS A 262 63.49 -40.83 -25.22
CA LYS A 262 63.72 -41.76 -26.34
C LYS A 262 64.16 -43.16 -25.91
N THR A 263 65.02 -43.27 -24.90
CA THR A 263 65.73 -44.53 -24.55
C THR A 263 65.60 -44.96 -23.09
N GLY A 264 64.99 -44.14 -22.23
CA GLY A 264 64.82 -44.46 -20.81
C GLY A 264 63.78 -45.56 -20.55
N LEU A 265 63.85 -46.15 -19.37
CA LEU A 265 62.79 -47.03 -18.87
C LEU A 265 61.51 -46.22 -18.58
N ASP A 266 60.37 -46.90 -18.53
CA ASP A 266 59.07 -46.26 -18.34
C ASP A 266 58.99 -45.42 -17.06
N ARG A 267 59.58 -45.89 -15.95
CA ARG A 267 59.73 -45.09 -14.71
C ARG A 267 60.54 -43.81 -14.91
N GLN A 268 61.57 -43.83 -15.75
CA GLN A 268 62.39 -42.66 -16.04
C GLN A 268 61.66 -41.68 -16.97
N LYS A 269 60.92 -42.19 -17.96
CA LYS A 269 60.05 -41.37 -18.82
C LYS A 269 59.00 -40.65 -17.98
N ILE A 270 58.30 -41.36 -17.09
CA ILE A 270 57.30 -40.79 -16.16
C ILE A 270 57.93 -39.71 -15.26
N SER A 271 59.13 -39.95 -14.74
CA SER A 271 59.84 -38.97 -13.90
C SER A 271 60.22 -37.69 -14.66
N ILE A 272 60.67 -37.82 -15.92
CA ILE A 272 60.98 -36.67 -16.77
C ILE A 272 59.71 -35.93 -17.17
N LEU A 273 58.65 -36.63 -17.58
CA LEU A 273 57.36 -36.03 -17.93
C LEU A 273 56.80 -35.19 -16.76
N ASN A 274 56.81 -35.72 -15.53
CA ASN A 274 56.40 -35.00 -14.33
C ASN A 274 57.23 -33.73 -14.02
N SER A 275 58.51 -33.72 -14.39
CA SER A 275 59.41 -32.60 -14.14
C SER A 275 59.51 -31.61 -15.30
N LEU A 276 58.90 -31.89 -16.46
CA LEU A 276 58.94 -31.03 -17.65
C LEU A 276 58.50 -29.58 -17.40
N PRO A 277 57.43 -29.28 -16.63
CA PRO A 277 57.08 -27.88 -16.36
C PRO A 277 58.18 -27.12 -15.62
N LYS A 278 58.94 -27.78 -14.76
CA LYS A 278 60.08 -27.17 -14.04
C LYS A 278 61.28 -27.01 -14.97
N ILE A 279 61.59 -28.01 -15.79
CA ILE A 279 62.71 -27.98 -16.74
C ILE A 279 62.48 -26.89 -17.81
N LEU A 280 61.24 -26.74 -18.29
CA LEU A 280 60.90 -25.70 -19.25
C LEU A 280 60.84 -24.30 -18.61
N ALA A 281 60.66 -24.14 -17.30
CA ALA A 281 60.70 -22.82 -16.67
C ALA A 281 62.04 -22.10 -16.88
N SER A 282 63.15 -22.84 -16.91
CA SER A 282 64.50 -22.33 -17.20
C SER A 282 64.91 -22.45 -18.67
N ASN A 283 64.16 -23.19 -19.49
CA ASN A 283 64.54 -23.55 -20.86
C ASN A 283 63.43 -23.33 -21.91
N ASN A 284 62.43 -22.47 -21.65
CA ASN A 284 61.30 -22.26 -22.56
C ASN A 284 61.72 -21.47 -23.82
N THR A 285 62.12 -22.21 -24.84
CA THR A 285 62.27 -21.72 -26.21
C THR A 285 61.36 -22.52 -27.14
N LYS A 286 60.99 -21.95 -28.29
CA LYS A 286 60.21 -22.68 -29.31
C LYS A 286 60.89 -24.00 -29.70
N THR A 287 62.21 -24.00 -29.87
CA THR A 287 63.02 -25.17 -30.23
C THR A 287 62.94 -26.27 -29.17
N ASN A 288 63.11 -25.91 -27.89
CA ASN A 288 63.07 -26.87 -26.79
C ASN A 288 61.66 -27.46 -26.60
N LEU A 289 60.63 -26.64 -26.75
CA LEU A 289 59.25 -27.11 -26.65
C LEU A 289 58.91 -28.08 -27.81
N THR A 290 59.31 -27.75 -29.04
CA THR A 290 59.13 -28.66 -30.18
C THR A 290 59.89 -29.97 -29.97
N LEU A 291 61.14 -29.93 -29.52
CA LEU A 291 61.93 -31.13 -29.20
C LEU A 291 61.22 -32.04 -28.19
N VAL A 292 60.68 -31.46 -27.12
CA VAL A 292 59.95 -32.20 -26.08
C VAL A 292 58.69 -32.84 -26.66
N LEU A 293 57.90 -32.10 -27.44
CA LEU A 293 56.70 -32.63 -28.07
C LEU A 293 57.01 -33.74 -29.07
N ASP A 294 58.09 -33.61 -29.85
CA ASP A 294 58.56 -34.67 -30.76
C ASP A 294 59.00 -35.93 -30.00
N CYS A 295 59.68 -35.76 -28.86
CA CYS A 295 60.02 -36.87 -27.99
C CYS A 295 58.77 -37.53 -27.39
N MET A 296 57.81 -36.75 -26.92
CA MET A 296 56.53 -37.26 -26.42
C MET A 296 55.75 -37.98 -27.52
N LYS A 297 55.82 -37.50 -28.77
CA LYS A 297 55.24 -38.17 -29.95
C LYS A 297 55.85 -39.56 -30.15
N GLY A 298 57.17 -39.66 -30.08
CA GLY A 298 57.88 -40.93 -30.19
C GLY A 298 57.52 -41.90 -29.07
N VAL A 299 57.35 -41.41 -27.83
CA VAL A 299 56.90 -42.22 -26.70
C VAL A 299 55.47 -42.74 -26.91
N TRP A 300 54.57 -41.87 -27.38
CA TRP A 300 53.18 -42.23 -27.72
C TRP A 300 53.10 -43.28 -28.83
N GLN A 301 53.77 -43.06 -29.97
CA GLN A 301 53.74 -43.99 -31.10
C GLN A 301 54.34 -45.35 -30.74
N LYS A 302 55.38 -45.35 -29.90
CA LYS A 302 55.97 -46.59 -29.38
C LYS A 302 54.98 -47.34 -28.49
N PHE A 303 54.27 -46.63 -27.61
CA PHE A 303 53.20 -47.21 -26.78
C PHE A 303 52.11 -47.87 -27.64
N GLU A 304 51.66 -47.22 -28.72
CA GLU A 304 50.65 -47.79 -29.61
C GLU A 304 51.13 -49.08 -30.30
N SER A 305 52.43 -49.19 -30.59
CA SER A 305 53.04 -50.33 -31.26
C SER A 305 53.43 -51.53 -30.36
N GLU A 306 53.57 -51.32 -29.04
CA GLU A 306 54.10 -52.33 -28.11
C GLU A 306 52.99 -53.00 -27.28
N MET A 307 52.81 -54.32 -27.42
CA MET A 307 51.77 -55.10 -26.72
C MET A 307 51.86 -55.09 -25.17
N ASN A 308 53.01 -54.73 -24.60
CA ASN A 308 53.27 -54.73 -23.15
C ASN A 308 53.68 -53.34 -22.62
N ALA A 309 53.35 -52.26 -23.33
CA ALA A 309 53.71 -50.91 -22.90
C ALA A 309 53.00 -50.54 -21.59
N ASP A 310 53.71 -49.90 -20.66
CA ASP A 310 53.15 -49.46 -19.38
C ASP A 310 52.14 -48.31 -19.58
N PRO A 311 50.83 -48.52 -19.30
CA PRO A 311 49.80 -47.48 -19.41
C PRO A 311 50.12 -46.20 -18.64
N ALA A 312 50.92 -46.30 -17.57
CA ALA A 312 51.27 -45.16 -16.75
C ALA A 312 52.05 -44.09 -17.53
N VAL A 313 52.84 -44.49 -18.54
CA VAL A 313 53.60 -43.54 -19.38
C VAL A 313 52.67 -42.68 -20.22
N LEU A 314 51.65 -43.28 -20.83
CA LEU A 314 50.67 -42.55 -21.65
C LEU A 314 49.82 -41.59 -20.81
N LEU A 315 49.34 -42.06 -19.64
CA LEU A 315 48.61 -41.21 -18.70
C LEU A 315 49.47 -40.01 -18.25
N GLU A 316 50.78 -40.21 -18.08
CA GLU A 316 51.68 -39.14 -17.70
C GLU A 316 51.92 -38.12 -18.83
N ILE A 317 51.89 -38.55 -20.10
CA ILE A 317 51.91 -37.63 -21.25
C ILE A 317 50.70 -36.68 -21.16
N PHE A 318 49.49 -37.20 -20.97
CA PHE A 318 48.26 -36.38 -20.88
C PHE A 318 48.27 -35.45 -19.66
N LYS A 319 48.68 -35.96 -18.49
CA LYS A 319 48.82 -35.13 -17.28
C LYS A 319 49.84 -34.01 -17.47
N THR A 320 50.96 -34.30 -18.12
CA THR A 320 52.00 -33.31 -18.40
C THR A 320 51.52 -32.25 -19.37
N LEU A 321 50.83 -32.63 -20.44
CA LEU A 321 50.22 -31.70 -21.40
C LEU A 321 49.21 -30.77 -20.71
N ALA A 322 48.34 -31.31 -19.87
CA ALA A 322 47.39 -30.52 -19.08
C ALA A 322 48.11 -29.57 -18.11
N SER A 323 49.19 -30.04 -17.49
CA SER A 323 50.03 -29.27 -16.57
C SER A 323 50.70 -28.10 -17.28
N LEU A 324 51.38 -28.34 -18.42
CA LEU A 324 52.06 -27.32 -19.21
C LEU A 324 51.12 -26.18 -19.66
N ALA A 325 49.85 -26.49 -19.93
CA ALA A 325 48.84 -25.49 -20.28
C ALA A 325 48.44 -24.58 -19.10
N CYS A 326 48.58 -25.07 -17.86
CA CYS A 326 48.09 -24.44 -16.64
C CYS A 326 49.20 -23.94 -15.69
N THR A 327 50.46 -24.32 -15.91
CA THR A 327 51.59 -23.93 -15.07
C THR A 327 51.99 -22.47 -15.31
N THR A 328 52.26 -21.75 -14.23
CA THR A 328 52.81 -20.39 -14.22
C THR A 328 54.33 -20.41 -14.06
N VAL A 329 54.99 -19.29 -14.38
CA VAL A 329 56.46 -19.17 -14.28
C VAL A 329 56.95 -19.39 -12.83
N ASP A 330 56.15 -19.06 -11.82
CA ASP A 330 56.44 -19.34 -10.39
C ASP A 330 56.10 -20.78 -9.96
N GLY A 331 55.73 -21.66 -10.90
CA GLY A 331 55.50 -23.08 -10.67
C GLY A 331 54.13 -23.46 -10.10
N LYS A 332 53.21 -22.51 -9.97
CA LYS A 332 51.81 -22.79 -9.58
C LYS A 332 51.03 -23.35 -10.77
N VAL A 333 50.02 -24.17 -10.50
CA VAL A 333 49.16 -24.76 -11.54
C VAL A 333 47.74 -24.21 -11.39
N LEU A 334 47.30 -23.35 -12.31
CA LEU A 334 46.00 -22.70 -12.27
C LEU A 334 44.97 -23.44 -13.14
N ARG A 335 44.27 -24.41 -12.55
CA ARG A 335 43.22 -25.20 -13.23
C ARG A 335 41.84 -24.54 -13.09
N TYR A 336 40.96 -24.79 -14.05
CA TYR A 336 39.54 -24.41 -13.90
C TYR A 336 38.88 -25.32 -12.86
N PRO A 337 37.94 -24.78 -12.06
CA PRO A 337 37.21 -25.57 -11.10
C PRO A 337 36.39 -26.65 -11.80
N ILE A 338 36.22 -27.80 -11.13
CA ILE A 338 35.29 -28.85 -11.56
C ILE A 338 33.87 -28.30 -11.37
N VAL A 339 32.96 -28.62 -12.29
CA VAL A 339 31.57 -28.15 -12.21
C VAL A 339 30.91 -28.69 -10.94
N THR A 340 30.52 -27.79 -10.03
CA THR A 340 29.76 -28.06 -8.80
C THR A 340 28.40 -27.35 -8.84
N PHE A 341 27.73 -27.21 -7.69
CA PHE A 341 26.48 -26.45 -7.60
C PHE A 341 26.68 -25.01 -8.08
N HIS A 342 25.66 -24.45 -8.74
CA HIS A 342 25.77 -23.23 -9.53
C HIS A 342 26.43 -22.05 -8.80
N GLU A 343 26.07 -21.79 -7.54
CA GLU A 343 26.62 -20.67 -6.76
C GLU A 343 28.09 -20.90 -6.37
N GLU A 344 28.42 -22.08 -5.84
CA GLU A 344 29.79 -22.46 -5.48
C GLU A 344 30.72 -22.49 -6.71
N TYR A 345 30.23 -23.03 -7.83
CA TYR A 345 30.97 -23.05 -9.09
C TYR A 345 31.20 -21.63 -9.64
N ALA A 346 30.20 -20.75 -9.55
CA ALA A 346 30.34 -19.35 -9.98
C ALA A 346 31.39 -18.59 -9.15
N GLU A 347 31.38 -18.77 -7.82
CA GLU A 347 32.39 -18.17 -6.92
C GLU A 347 33.80 -18.69 -7.22
N GLN A 348 33.96 -20.02 -7.33
CA GLN A 348 35.25 -20.63 -7.67
C GLN A 348 35.75 -20.20 -9.05
N LEU A 349 34.84 -20.04 -10.02
CA LEU A 349 35.18 -19.60 -11.37
C LEU A 349 35.64 -18.13 -11.40
N GLU A 350 34.99 -17.25 -10.65
CA GLU A 350 35.40 -15.85 -10.55
C GLU A 350 36.74 -15.70 -9.82
N ALA A 351 36.98 -16.44 -8.73
CA ALA A 351 38.28 -16.48 -8.06
C ALA A 351 39.39 -16.96 -9.01
N CYS A 352 39.14 -18.05 -9.74
CA CYS A 352 40.07 -18.58 -10.75
C CYS A 352 40.35 -17.56 -11.87
N ARG A 353 39.32 -16.84 -12.37
CA ARG A 353 39.49 -15.78 -13.38
C ARG A 353 40.34 -14.62 -12.87
N ALA A 354 40.12 -14.20 -11.63
CA ALA A 354 40.89 -13.13 -11.00
C ALA A 354 42.37 -13.50 -10.84
N GLU A 355 42.67 -14.71 -10.38
CA GLU A 355 44.04 -15.21 -10.27
C GLU A 355 44.73 -15.30 -11.64
N LYS A 356 44.02 -15.81 -12.67
CA LYS A 356 44.57 -15.95 -14.02
C LYS A 356 44.88 -14.61 -14.70
N LYS A 357 44.13 -13.54 -14.41
CA LYS A 357 44.38 -12.21 -15.00
C LYS A 357 45.76 -11.66 -14.66
N ASN A 358 46.28 -12.00 -13.48
CA ASN A 358 47.56 -11.50 -12.98
C ASN A 358 48.70 -12.54 -13.07
N ALA A 359 48.41 -13.74 -13.56
CA ALA A 359 49.37 -14.83 -13.65
C ALA A 359 50.20 -14.76 -14.94
N VAL A 360 51.50 -14.97 -14.82
CA VAL A 360 52.40 -15.17 -15.98
C VAL A 360 52.53 -16.67 -16.21
N PHE A 361 51.90 -17.16 -17.28
CA PHE A 361 51.94 -18.58 -17.64
C PHE A 361 53.31 -18.99 -18.19
N LEU A 362 53.71 -20.24 -17.91
CA LEU A 362 54.94 -20.83 -18.41
C LEU A 362 54.98 -20.80 -19.93
N LEU A 363 53.90 -21.23 -20.58
CA LEU A 363 53.74 -21.20 -22.03
C LEU A 363 52.82 -20.05 -22.45
N THR A 364 53.19 -19.37 -23.54
CA THR A 364 52.35 -18.32 -24.13
C THR A 364 51.10 -18.91 -24.78
N ASP A 365 50.03 -18.10 -24.91
CA ASP A 365 48.78 -18.51 -25.59
C ASP A 365 49.07 -19.00 -27.03
N ASP A 366 50.06 -18.40 -27.71
CA ASP A 366 50.48 -18.77 -29.06
C ASP A 366 51.17 -20.14 -29.11
N GLN A 367 52.04 -20.45 -28.13
CA GLN A 367 52.66 -21.77 -27.99
C GLN A 367 51.61 -22.86 -27.69
N ILE A 368 50.61 -22.55 -26.86
CA ILE A 368 49.52 -23.48 -26.57
C ILE A 368 48.69 -23.74 -27.83
N ALA A 369 48.25 -22.68 -28.51
CA ALA A 369 47.39 -22.79 -29.68
C ALA A 369 48.08 -23.42 -30.91
N LYS A 370 49.38 -23.17 -31.12
CA LYS A 370 50.11 -23.65 -32.33
C LYS A 370 50.91 -24.92 -32.13
N LEU A 371 51.25 -25.30 -30.90
CA LEU A 371 52.11 -26.47 -30.64
C LEU A 371 51.39 -27.52 -29.79
N LEU A 372 50.87 -27.16 -28.61
CA LEU A 372 50.25 -28.14 -27.71
C LEU A 372 48.89 -28.64 -28.22
N VAL A 373 48.00 -27.74 -28.66
CA VAL A 373 46.67 -28.12 -29.14
C VAL A 373 46.74 -29.05 -30.36
N PRO A 374 47.52 -28.74 -31.42
CA PRO A 374 47.67 -29.67 -32.54
C PRO A 374 48.24 -31.03 -32.10
N PHE A 375 49.24 -31.03 -31.21
CA PHE A 375 49.84 -32.27 -30.71
C PHE A 375 48.84 -33.16 -29.95
N VAL A 376 48.00 -32.59 -29.09
CA VAL A 376 46.97 -33.37 -28.38
C VAL A 376 45.89 -33.87 -29.34
N LEU A 377 45.50 -33.06 -30.32
CA LEU A 377 44.53 -33.47 -31.34
C LEU A 377 45.07 -34.60 -32.22
N ASP A 378 46.35 -34.57 -32.59
CA ASP A 378 47.01 -35.68 -33.29
C ASP A 378 46.94 -36.98 -32.47
N ILE A 379 47.26 -36.92 -31.18
CA ILE A 379 47.15 -38.09 -30.29
C ILE A 379 45.69 -38.58 -30.19
N ILE A 380 44.71 -37.68 -30.02
CA ILE A 380 43.29 -38.03 -29.95
C ILE A 380 42.79 -38.65 -31.26
N ALA A 381 43.30 -38.20 -32.41
CA ALA A 381 42.93 -38.76 -33.71
C ALA A 381 43.53 -40.16 -33.92
N GLU A 382 44.71 -40.42 -33.36
CA GLU A 382 45.44 -41.68 -33.50
C GLU A 382 45.07 -42.73 -32.43
N ILE A 383 44.49 -42.34 -31.28
CA ILE A 383 44.24 -43.26 -30.16
C ILE A 383 43.15 -44.31 -30.48
N GLN A 384 43.55 -45.58 -30.55
CA GLN A 384 42.61 -46.69 -30.81
C GLN A 384 41.95 -47.24 -29.53
N GLN A 385 42.58 -47.05 -28.38
CA GLN A 385 42.13 -47.59 -27.09
C GLN A 385 41.17 -46.60 -26.40
N LYS A 386 39.89 -46.98 -26.28
CA LYS A 386 38.84 -46.13 -25.69
C LYS A 386 39.09 -45.74 -24.24
N ASP A 387 39.87 -46.55 -23.52
CA ASP A 387 40.12 -46.38 -22.08
C ASP A 387 40.94 -45.11 -21.74
N TYR A 388 41.55 -44.46 -22.72
CA TYR A 388 42.36 -43.24 -22.54
C TYR A 388 41.75 -42.00 -23.20
N ALA A 389 40.58 -42.14 -23.83
CA ALA A 389 39.90 -41.03 -24.49
C ALA A 389 39.50 -39.92 -23.50
N GLU A 390 39.18 -40.31 -22.25
CA GLU A 390 38.85 -39.36 -21.17
C GLU A 390 40.09 -38.53 -20.77
N ASP A 391 41.22 -39.17 -20.48
CA ASP A 391 42.46 -38.48 -20.11
C ASP A 391 42.98 -37.58 -21.24
N ALA A 392 42.90 -38.03 -22.48
CA ALA A 392 43.23 -37.21 -23.65
C ALA A 392 42.30 -36.00 -23.79
N SER A 393 41.00 -36.19 -23.56
CA SER A 393 40.01 -35.11 -23.57
C SER A 393 40.26 -34.10 -22.44
N LEU A 394 40.62 -34.57 -21.24
CA LEU A 394 40.97 -33.71 -20.11
C LEU A 394 42.23 -32.86 -20.39
N ALA A 395 43.22 -33.43 -21.08
CA ALA A 395 44.40 -32.68 -21.52
C ALA A 395 44.03 -31.56 -22.51
N LEU A 396 43.11 -31.81 -23.45
CA LEU A 396 42.59 -30.79 -24.36
C LEU A 396 41.76 -29.72 -23.64
N ILE A 397 40.87 -30.13 -22.73
CA ILE A 397 40.02 -29.22 -21.94
C ILE A 397 40.86 -28.24 -21.13
N ALA A 398 41.99 -28.66 -20.58
CA ALA A 398 42.92 -27.79 -19.86
C ALA A 398 43.48 -26.64 -20.73
N MET A 399 43.53 -26.83 -22.05
CA MET A 399 44.06 -25.86 -23.02
C MET A 399 43.01 -24.88 -23.54
N LEU A 400 41.74 -25.30 -23.66
CA LEU A 400 40.64 -24.49 -24.23
C LEU A 400 40.56 -23.04 -23.71
N PRO A 401 40.72 -22.77 -22.40
CA PRO A 401 40.59 -21.43 -21.88
C PRO A 401 41.73 -20.49 -22.28
N ARG A 402 42.89 -21.05 -22.63
CA ARG A 402 44.07 -20.33 -23.12
C ARG A 402 43.98 -20.05 -24.64
N VAL A 403 43.08 -20.75 -25.34
CA VAL A 403 42.84 -20.62 -26.79
C VAL A 403 41.69 -19.65 -27.10
N GLY A 404 40.66 -19.60 -26.25
CA GLY A 404 39.47 -18.75 -26.43
C GLY A 404 39.76 -17.24 -26.47
N THR A 405 40.83 -16.78 -25.85
CA THR A 405 41.32 -15.38 -25.91
C THR A 405 42.05 -15.07 -27.21
N ALA A 406 42.77 -16.05 -27.78
CA ALA A 406 43.48 -15.92 -29.06
C ALA A 406 42.51 -15.97 -30.28
N LEU A 407 41.39 -16.70 -30.16
CA LEU A 407 40.37 -16.85 -31.21
C LEU A 407 39.53 -15.59 -31.49
N LYS A 408 39.55 -14.57 -30.61
CA LYS A 408 38.84 -13.29 -30.83
C LYS A 408 39.33 -12.47 -32.05
N LYS A 409 40.41 -12.87 -32.71
CA LYS A 409 40.90 -12.26 -33.97
C LYS A 409 40.44 -12.98 -35.25
N THR A 410 39.60 -14.01 -35.14
CA THR A 410 39.02 -14.66 -36.32
C THR A 410 37.63 -14.10 -36.55
N GLN A 411 37.54 -13.08 -37.40
CA GLN A 411 36.26 -12.58 -37.92
C GLN A 411 35.45 -13.77 -38.46
N VAL A 412 34.22 -13.91 -37.97
CA VAL A 412 33.19 -14.75 -38.57
C VAL A 412 33.01 -14.26 -40.01
N ARG A 413 33.60 -14.98 -40.97
CA ARG A 413 33.22 -14.88 -42.38
C ARG A 413 31.86 -15.55 -42.48
N THR A 414 30.81 -14.74 -42.40
CA THR A 414 29.49 -15.09 -42.92
C THR A 414 29.67 -15.40 -44.41
N VAL A 415 29.51 -16.66 -44.78
CA VAL A 415 29.38 -17.06 -46.19
C VAL A 415 27.90 -17.36 -46.41
N LEU A 416 27.36 -16.63 -47.38
CA LEU A 416 26.05 -16.77 -48.02
C LEU A 416 25.82 -18.18 -48.56
#